data_AF-A0A6L4WUH0-F1
#
_entry.id   AF-A0A6L4WUH0-F1
#
_cell.length_a   1.000
_cell.length_b   1.000
_cell.length_c   1.000
_cell.angle_alpha   90.00
_cell.angle_beta   90.00
_cell.angle_gamma   90.00
#
_symmetry.space_group_name_H-M   'P 1'
#
loop_
_entity.id
_entity.type
_entity.pdbx_description
1 polymer ?
#
loop_
_entity_poly.entity_id
_entity_poly.type
_entity_poly.pdbx_seq_one_letter_code
_entity_poly.pdbx_strand_id
1 'polypeptide(L)'
;MTTTNLMNTALKLAKLEAMPYDTNIIVEGKDIKKVLIGIDMETPELLLAQQMGYDCVVSHHPKADSCIVDFAKVMDVQIDRMVKSGVPINKAQKALKKKQQSVDLGSHASNYDRVSSAARLMKMPYLNIHIPADFITEEIVQTRLDKAFETKPKTKLKDIIEELNSWEYYKGKVAQPVIRVGSPSDYAGKIELLMAGGTNGGVDVYKSYFEAGVGTIIAMHVPEDVKKAVQEQNIGNIIIAPHMPSDSIGLLEITNAWRKEGVEVTCMSGIVE
;
A
#
# COMPACT_ATOMS: atom_id res chain seq x y z
N MET A 1 24.19 4.22 8.70
CA MET A 1 23.16 3.22 9.09
C MET A 1 23.46 1.85 8.48
N THR A 2 22.83 0.79 8.97
CA THR A 2 22.74 -0.50 8.26
C THR A 2 21.37 -0.68 7.63
N THR A 3 21.22 -1.60 6.67
CA THR A 3 19.91 -2.01 6.12
C THR A 3 18.94 -2.45 7.21
N THR A 4 19.42 -3.16 8.23
CA THR A 4 18.62 -3.53 9.42
C THR A 4 18.12 -2.32 10.19
N ASN A 5 18.92 -1.25 10.34
CA ASN A 5 18.45 -0.03 11.00
C ASN A 5 17.32 0.63 10.19
N LEU A 6 17.50 0.76 8.87
CA LEU A 6 16.48 1.34 7.98
C LEU A 6 15.16 0.57 8.07
N MET A 7 15.22 -0.76 7.99
CA MET A 7 14.05 -1.64 8.11
C MET A 7 13.38 -1.53 9.48
N ASN A 8 14.15 -1.55 10.56
CA ASN A 8 13.61 -1.45 11.92
C ASN A 8 12.89 -0.12 12.15
N THR A 9 13.35 0.98 11.55
CA THR A 9 12.64 2.26 11.59
C THR A 9 11.26 2.15 10.93
N ALA A 10 11.15 1.52 9.76
CA ALA A 10 9.88 1.30 9.08
C ALA A 10 8.92 0.40 9.88
N LEU A 11 9.42 -0.72 10.40
CA LEU A 11 8.63 -1.64 11.24
C LEU A 11 8.12 -0.95 12.52
N LYS A 12 8.96 -0.15 13.18
CA LYS A 12 8.60 0.60 14.38
C LYS A 12 7.49 1.62 14.11
N LEU A 13 7.60 2.36 13.00
CA LEU A 13 6.56 3.33 12.59
C LEU A 13 5.24 2.62 12.27
N ALA A 14 5.30 1.46 11.62
CA ALA A 14 4.14 0.62 11.31
C ALA A 14 3.61 -0.18 12.51
N LYS A 15 4.27 -0.12 13.67
CA LYS A 15 3.95 -0.91 14.88
C LYS A 15 3.97 -2.42 14.63
N LEU A 16 4.92 -2.89 13.82
CA LEU A 16 5.12 -4.30 13.51
C LEU A 16 6.34 -4.85 14.26
N GLU A 17 6.21 -6.07 14.80
CA GLU A 17 7.30 -6.75 15.52
C GLU A 17 8.21 -7.56 14.58
N ALA A 18 7.73 -7.90 13.38
CA ALA A 18 8.46 -8.69 12.39
C ALA A 18 8.15 -8.22 10.97
N MET A 19 9.04 -8.56 10.03
CA MET A 19 8.85 -8.27 8.61
C MET A 19 7.69 -9.11 8.05
N PRO A 20 6.70 -8.47 7.39
CA PRO A 20 5.67 -9.20 6.64
C PRO A 20 6.25 -9.86 5.39
N TYR A 21 5.53 -10.83 4.81
CA TYR A 21 6.03 -11.66 3.70
C TYR A 21 6.40 -10.88 2.43
N ASP A 22 5.88 -9.67 2.26
CA ASP A 22 6.14 -8.78 1.12
C ASP A 22 7.17 -7.69 1.42
N THR A 23 7.94 -7.83 2.49
CA THR A 23 8.91 -6.84 2.96
C THR A 23 10.16 -7.58 3.40
N ASN A 24 11.32 -7.21 2.86
CA ASN A 24 12.56 -7.90 3.20
C ASN A 24 13.80 -7.05 2.90
N ILE A 25 14.92 -7.45 3.51
CA ILE A 25 16.26 -6.99 3.14
C ILE A 25 16.80 -7.99 2.11
N ILE A 26 16.93 -7.55 0.86
CA ILE A 26 17.32 -8.41 -0.27
C ILE A 26 18.84 -8.55 -0.36
N VAL A 27 19.54 -7.43 -0.17
CA VAL A 27 21.00 -7.37 -0.09
C VAL A 27 21.38 -6.51 1.10
N GLU A 28 22.08 -7.11 2.06
CA GLU A 28 22.55 -6.40 3.25
C GLU A 28 23.60 -5.35 2.92
N GLY A 29 23.61 -4.28 3.73
CA GLY A 29 24.55 -3.17 3.62
C GLY A 29 24.84 -2.52 4.96
N LYS A 30 26.03 -1.94 5.06
CA LYS A 30 26.57 -1.21 6.22
C LYS A 30 27.03 0.18 5.76
N ASP A 31 27.22 1.08 6.72
CA ASP A 31 27.71 2.46 6.49
C ASP A 31 26.88 3.28 5.49
N ILE A 32 25.58 2.98 5.38
CA ILE A 32 24.64 3.67 4.49
C ILE A 32 24.43 5.10 4.97
N LYS A 33 24.67 6.06 4.07
CA LYS A 33 24.48 7.50 4.26
C LYS A 33 23.56 8.11 3.20
N LYS A 34 23.53 7.55 1.99
CA LYS A 34 22.74 8.04 0.84
C LYS A 34 21.82 6.94 0.30
N VAL A 35 20.51 7.16 0.35
CA VAL A 35 19.47 6.20 -0.07
C VAL A 35 18.70 6.75 -1.27
N LEU A 36 18.50 5.91 -2.29
CA LEU A 36 17.55 6.16 -3.37
C LEU A 36 16.31 5.28 -3.13
N ILE A 37 15.13 5.89 -3.06
CA ILE A 37 13.88 5.17 -2.79
C ILE A 37 12.83 5.53 -3.84
N GLY A 38 12.03 4.54 -4.24
CA GLY A 38 10.90 4.74 -5.13
C GLY A 38 9.87 3.62 -5.03
N ILE A 39 8.74 3.78 -5.71
CA ILE A 39 7.66 2.78 -5.68
C ILE A 39 8.07 1.54 -6.46
N ASP A 40 8.41 1.72 -7.74
CA ASP A 40 8.91 0.67 -8.61
C ASP A 40 10.41 0.86 -8.85
N MET A 41 11.23 -0.02 -8.28
CA MET A 41 12.69 -0.01 -8.48
C MET A 41 13.14 -1.35 -9.03
N GLU A 42 13.54 -1.38 -10.29
CA GLU A 42 14.04 -2.57 -10.99
C GLU A 42 15.53 -2.38 -11.35
N THR A 43 16.08 -3.30 -12.14
CA THR A 43 17.49 -3.22 -12.56
C THR A 43 17.90 -1.85 -13.13
N PRO A 44 17.09 -1.13 -13.94
CA PRO A 44 17.45 0.20 -14.43
C PRO A 44 17.66 1.23 -13.30
N GLU A 45 16.77 1.26 -12.30
CA GLU A 45 16.88 2.18 -11.17
C GLU A 45 18.07 1.82 -10.27
N LEU A 46 18.38 0.53 -10.11
CA LEU A 46 19.58 0.08 -9.38
C LEU A 46 20.87 0.51 -10.09
N LEU A 47 20.92 0.43 -11.43
CA LEU A 47 22.05 0.92 -12.23
C LEU A 47 22.20 2.44 -12.09
N LEU A 48 21.09 3.18 -12.15
CA LEU A 48 21.08 4.62 -11.92
C LEU A 48 21.61 4.98 -10.52
N ALA A 49 21.15 4.26 -9.50
CA ALA A 49 21.63 4.43 -8.13
C ALA A 49 23.14 4.22 -8.01
N GLN A 50 23.66 3.15 -8.62
CA GLN A 50 25.10 2.87 -8.65
C GLN A 50 25.89 3.98 -9.36
N GLN A 51 25.42 4.45 -10.52
CA GLN A 51 26.07 5.53 -11.28
C GLN A 51 26.09 6.86 -10.53
N MET A 52 25.05 7.13 -9.74
CA MET A 52 24.92 8.34 -8.94
C MET A 52 25.56 8.23 -7.54
N GLY A 53 26.17 7.09 -7.22
CA GLY A 53 26.89 6.87 -5.95
C GLY A 53 25.97 6.78 -4.73
N TYR A 54 24.79 6.18 -4.86
CA TYR A 54 23.96 5.84 -3.71
C TYR A 54 24.48 4.58 -3.00
N ASP A 55 24.34 4.55 -1.68
CA ASP A 55 24.79 3.44 -0.84
C ASP A 55 23.75 2.34 -0.73
N CYS A 56 22.48 2.64 -1.03
CA CYS A 56 21.37 1.72 -0.88
C CYS A 56 20.18 2.12 -1.75
N VAL A 57 19.47 1.13 -2.27
CA VAL A 57 18.18 1.29 -2.95
C VAL A 57 17.05 0.74 -2.08
N VAL A 58 15.89 1.38 -2.10
CA VAL A 58 14.67 0.88 -1.48
C VAL A 58 13.53 0.90 -2.49
N SER A 59 12.81 -0.21 -2.62
CA SER A 59 11.58 -0.31 -3.41
C SER A 59 10.37 -0.41 -2.49
N HIS A 60 9.25 0.16 -2.89
CA HIS A 60 7.96 -0.09 -2.25
C HIS A 60 7.37 -1.42 -2.71
N HIS A 61 7.12 -1.56 -4.00
CA HIS A 61 6.56 -2.79 -4.56
C HIS A 61 7.60 -3.93 -4.54
N PRO A 62 7.19 -5.16 -4.20
CA PRO A 62 8.05 -6.34 -4.31
C PRO A 62 8.59 -6.56 -5.72
N LYS A 63 9.91 -6.59 -5.88
CA LYS A 63 10.61 -6.90 -7.15
C LYS A 63 11.62 -8.03 -7.05
N ALA A 64 11.75 -8.66 -5.88
CA ALA A 64 12.80 -9.62 -5.60
C ALA A 64 12.37 -10.77 -4.67
N ASP A 65 12.91 -11.95 -4.97
CA ASP A 65 13.01 -13.11 -4.07
C ASP A 65 11.66 -13.48 -3.41
N SER A 66 11.68 -13.73 -2.10
CA SER A 66 10.52 -14.19 -1.34
C SER A 66 9.37 -13.19 -1.36
N CYS A 67 9.64 -11.87 -1.43
CA CYS A 67 8.58 -10.87 -1.45
C CYS A 67 7.65 -11.01 -2.67
N ILE A 68 8.14 -11.60 -3.77
CA ILE A 68 7.30 -11.95 -4.93
C ILE A 68 6.63 -13.31 -4.69
N VAL A 69 7.42 -14.35 -4.41
CA VAL A 69 6.94 -15.73 -4.35
C VAL A 69 5.89 -15.92 -3.26
N ASP A 70 6.14 -15.34 -2.10
CA ASP A 70 5.29 -15.46 -0.91
C ASP A 70 4.27 -14.32 -0.79
N PHE A 71 4.13 -13.47 -1.81
CA PHE A 71 3.26 -12.29 -1.75
C PHE A 71 1.82 -12.63 -1.33
N ALA A 72 1.26 -13.75 -1.81
CA ALA A 72 -0.09 -14.17 -1.45
C ALA A 72 -0.28 -14.41 0.08
N LYS A 73 0.79 -14.77 0.80
CA LYS A 73 0.75 -14.98 2.26
C LYS A 73 0.52 -13.68 3.01
N VAL A 74 1.04 -12.55 2.50
CA VAL A 74 0.83 -11.25 3.17
C VAL A 74 -0.63 -10.83 3.15
N MET A 75 -1.42 -11.31 2.19
CA MET A 75 -2.83 -10.95 2.07
C MET A 75 -3.66 -11.37 3.29
N ASP A 76 -3.18 -12.30 4.13
CA ASP A 76 -3.86 -12.69 5.37
C ASP A 76 -4.15 -11.51 6.31
N VAL A 77 -3.38 -10.41 6.22
CA VAL A 77 -3.68 -9.17 6.96
C VAL A 77 -5.08 -8.63 6.66
N GLN A 78 -5.63 -8.89 5.46
CA GLN A 78 -6.99 -8.50 5.08
C GLN A 78 -8.06 -9.20 5.91
N ILE A 79 -7.77 -10.38 6.47
CA ILE A 79 -8.69 -11.11 7.34
C ILE A 79 -8.95 -10.31 8.61
N ASP A 80 -7.90 -9.87 9.29
CA ASP A 80 -8.01 -9.08 10.52
C ASP A 80 -8.69 -7.73 10.28
N ARG A 81 -8.42 -7.11 9.12
CA ARG A 81 -9.07 -5.87 8.68
C ARG A 81 -10.56 -6.06 8.44
N MET A 82 -10.97 -7.12 7.74
CA MET A 82 -12.37 -7.48 7.55
C MET A 82 -13.08 -7.70 8.90
N VAL A 83 -12.43 -8.38 9.84
CA VAL A 83 -12.95 -8.61 11.19
C VAL A 83 -13.12 -7.31 11.96
N LYS A 84 -12.12 -6.41 11.92
CA LYS A 84 -12.19 -5.07 12.52
C LYS A 84 -13.40 -4.28 11.99
N SER A 85 -13.77 -4.51 10.73
CA SER A 85 -14.91 -3.84 10.09
C SER A 85 -16.26 -4.54 10.28
N GLY A 86 -16.30 -5.67 10.98
CA GLY A 86 -17.54 -6.39 11.35
C GLY A 86 -17.82 -7.66 10.55
N VAL A 87 -16.94 -8.09 9.66
CA VAL A 87 -17.09 -9.35 8.91
C VAL A 87 -16.72 -10.54 9.82
N PRO A 88 -17.56 -11.59 9.93
CA PRO A 88 -17.20 -12.78 10.69
C PRO A 88 -15.91 -13.44 10.19
N ILE A 89 -15.01 -13.84 11.09
CA ILE A 89 -13.67 -14.38 10.76
C ILE A 89 -13.70 -15.53 9.74
N ASN A 90 -14.65 -16.46 9.88
CA ASN A 90 -14.81 -17.60 8.98
C ASN A 90 -15.28 -17.17 7.57
N LYS A 91 -16.03 -16.07 7.46
CA LYS A 91 -16.43 -15.48 6.18
C LYS A 91 -15.26 -14.72 5.56
N ALA A 92 -14.54 -13.91 6.35
CA ALA A 92 -13.36 -13.17 5.91
C ALA A 92 -12.31 -14.11 5.29
N GLN A 93 -11.95 -15.20 6.00
CA GLN A 93 -11.01 -16.20 5.51
C GLN A 93 -11.46 -16.83 4.18
N LYS A 94 -12.75 -17.18 4.05
CA LYS A 94 -13.28 -17.82 2.84
C LYS A 94 -13.38 -16.84 1.67
N ALA A 95 -13.74 -15.59 1.91
CA ALA A 95 -13.87 -14.56 0.91
C ALA A 95 -12.52 -14.25 0.23
N LEU A 96 -11.43 -14.23 1.01
CA LEU A 96 -10.10 -13.92 0.51
C LEU A 96 -9.48 -15.05 -0.33
N LYS A 97 -9.82 -16.31 -0.02
CA LYS A 97 -9.15 -17.50 -0.53
C LYS A 97 -9.01 -17.54 -2.06
N LYS A 98 -10.08 -17.18 -2.79
CA LYS A 98 -10.06 -17.20 -4.27
C LYS A 98 -9.04 -16.21 -4.82
N LYS A 99 -8.98 -15.01 -4.25
CA LYS A 99 -8.06 -13.96 -4.69
C LYS A 99 -6.61 -14.33 -4.34
N GLN A 100 -6.37 -14.84 -3.13
CA GLN A 100 -5.06 -15.35 -2.72
C GLN A 100 -4.54 -16.43 -3.68
N GLN A 101 -5.36 -17.42 -4.03
CA GLN A 101 -4.98 -18.46 -5.00
C GLN A 101 -4.62 -17.88 -6.37
N SER A 102 -5.39 -16.91 -6.86
CA SER A 102 -5.08 -16.25 -8.14
C SER A 102 -3.75 -15.49 -8.10
N VAL A 103 -3.43 -14.86 -6.98
CA VAL A 103 -2.18 -14.12 -6.77
C VAL A 103 -1.01 -15.09 -6.66
N ASP A 104 -1.14 -16.15 -5.85
CA ASP A 104 -0.15 -17.20 -5.67
C ASP A 104 0.26 -17.85 -7.00
N LEU A 105 -0.73 -18.24 -7.81
CA LEU A 105 -0.48 -18.81 -9.14
C LEU A 105 0.29 -17.86 -10.07
N GLY A 106 -0.02 -16.56 -10.01
CA GLY A 106 0.66 -15.55 -10.82
C GLY A 106 2.09 -15.29 -10.34
N SER A 107 2.27 -15.13 -9.03
CA SER A 107 3.56 -14.88 -8.40
C SER A 107 4.54 -16.05 -8.55
N HIS A 108 4.06 -17.29 -8.41
CA HIS A 108 4.90 -18.48 -8.49
C HIS A 108 5.60 -18.64 -9.85
N ALA A 109 4.97 -18.17 -10.94
CA ALA A 109 5.53 -18.23 -12.29
C ALA A 109 6.55 -17.11 -12.59
N SER A 110 6.76 -16.17 -11.67
CA SER A 110 7.58 -14.98 -11.89
C SER A 110 9.08 -15.28 -11.79
N ASN A 111 9.91 -14.57 -12.58
CA ASN A 111 11.36 -14.57 -12.39
C ASN A 111 11.74 -13.65 -11.21
N TYR A 112 11.57 -14.18 -10.00
CA TYR A 112 11.83 -13.46 -8.74
C TYR A 112 13.31 -13.12 -8.52
N ASP A 113 14.24 -13.79 -9.20
CA ASP A 113 15.69 -13.59 -9.03
C ASP A 113 16.25 -12.45 -9.90
N ARG A 114 15.48 -11.93 -10.87
CA ARG A 114 15.98 -10.97 -11.87
C ARG A 114 16.59 -9.70 -11.25
N VAL A 115 15.90 -9.07 -10.30
CA VAL A 115 16.37 -7.82 -9.68
C VAL A 115 17.40 -8.11 -8.58
N SER A 116 17.17 -9.16 -7.80
CA SER A 116 18.04 -9.51 -6.66
C SER A 116 19.41 -10.02 -7.10
N SER A 117 19.49 -10.84 -8.15
CA SER A 117 20.78 -11.26 -8.73
C SER A 117 21.58 -10.08 -9.26
N ALA A 118 20.93 -9.11 -9.92
CA ALA A 118 21.57 -7.89 -10.39
C ALA A 118 22.09 -7.04 -9.21
N ALA A 119 21.26 -6.85 -8.16
CA ALA A 119 21.66 -6.14 -6.94
C ALA A 119 22.90 -6.78 -6.29
N ARG A 120 22.91 -8.12 -6.15
CA ARG A 120 24.04 -8.89 -5.61
C ARG A 120 25.30 -8.73 -6.47
N LEU A 121 25.17 -8.81 -7.79
CA LEU A 121 26.30 -8.65 -8.72
C LEU A 121 26.93 -7.26 -8.62
N MET A 122 26.10 -6.22 -8.49
CA MET A 122 26.54 -4.83 -8.30
C MET A 122 27.05 -4.55 -6.88
N LYS A 123 26.83 -5.47 -5.93
CA LYS A 123 27.03 -5.26 -4.49
C LYS A 123 26.27 -4.02 -3.99
N MET A 124 25.05 -3.82 -4.50
CA MET A 124 24.16 -2.73 -4.12
C MET A 124 23.24 -3.18 -2.98
N PRO A 125 23.36 -2.63 -1.76
CA PRO A 125 22.38 -2.84 -0.71
C PRO A 125 20.96 -2.50 -1.20
N TYR A 126 20.01 -3.37 -0.93
CA TYR A 126 18.66 -3.28 -1.49
C TYR A 126 17.61 -3.80 -0.51
N LEU A 127 16.59 -2.98 -0.26
CA LEU A 127 15.43 -3.33 0.56
C LEU A 127 14.13 -3.22 -0.23
N ASN A 128 13.14 -3.96 0.25
CA ASN A 128 11.75 -3.81 -0.15
C ASN A 128 10.89 -3.56 1.09
N ILE A 129 10.12 -2.48 1.09
CA ILE A 129 9.24 -2.05 2.20
C ILE A 129 7.85 -1.76 1.65
N HIS A 130 6.94 -2.71 1.84
CA HIS A 130 5.58 -2.65 1.31
C HIS A 130 4.56 -2.43 2.43
N ILE A 131 3.98 -3.49 3.01
CA ILE A 131 2.97 -3.41 4.07
C ILE A 131 3.27 -2.45 5.23
N PRO A 132 4.52 -2.30 5.71
CA PRO A 132 4.80 -1.29 6.73
C PRO A 132 4.42 0.13 6.27
N ALA A 133 4.74 0.50 5.02
CA ALA A 133 4.36 1.79 4.46
C ALA A 133 2.83 1.90 4.30
N ASP A 134 2.18 0.86 3.78
CA ASP A 134 0.73 0.88 3.58
C ASP A 134 -0.03 0.99 4.90
N PHE A 135 0.45 0.34 5.97
CA PHE A 135 -0.16 0.40 7.30
C PHE A 135 -0.11 1.83 7.83
N ILE A 136 1.01 2.53 7.64
CA ILE A 136 1.16 3.94 8.02
C ILE A 136 0.20 4.81 7.19
N THR A 137 0.18 4.62 5.86
CA THR A 137 -0.74 5.33 4.96
C THR A 137 -2.19 5.16 5.41
N GLU A 138 -2.63 3.92 5.58
CA GLU A 138 -4.03 3.64 5.88
C GLU A 138 -4.45 4.20 7.25
N GLU A 139 -3.62 4.05 8.27
CA GLU A 139 -3.91 4.59 9.61
C GLU A 139 -4.04 6.12 9.58
N ILE A 140 -3.13 6.81 8.87
CA ILE A 140 -3.17 8.28 8.70
C ILE A 140 -4.45 8.70 8.00
N VAL A 141 -4.78 8.05 6.88
CA VAL A 141 -5.91 8.45 6.04
C VAL A 141 -7.24 8.09 6.73
N GLN A 142 -7.37 6.90 7.31
CA GLN A 142 -8.57 6.48 8.05
C GLN A 142 -8.81 7.40 9.25
N THR A 143 -7.79 7.64 10.09
CA THR A 143 -7.92 8.52 11.27
C THR A 143 -8.39 9.92 10.89
N ARG A 144 -7.91 10.45 9.76
CA ARG A 144 -8.27 11.79 9.32
C ARG A 144 -9.71 11.84 8.81
N LEU A 145 -10.13 10.86 8.01
CA LEU A 145 -11.50 10.79 7.52
C LEU A 145 -12.50 10.55 8.66
N ASP A 146 -12.17 9.68 9.60
CA ASP A 146 -12.98 9.44 10.80
C ASP A 146 -13.20 10.76 11.56
N LYS A 147 -12.13 11.50 11.86
CA LYS A 147 -12.23 12.81 12.54
C LYS A 147 -13.03 13.83 11.73
N ALA A 148 -12.89 13.85 10.40
CA ALA A 148 -13.57 14.81 9.55
C ALA A 148 -15.09 14.60 9.47
N PHE A 149 -15.54 13.34 9.65
CA PHE A 149 -16.91 12.91 9.38
C PHE A 149 -17.64 12.24 10.57
N GLU A 150 -16.99 12.03 11.71
CA GLU A 150 -17.57 11.37 12.92
C GLU A 150 -18.93 11.97 13.33
N THR A 151 -19.07 13.29 13.28
CA THR A 151 -20.30 14.01 13.66
C THR A 151 -21.21 14.36 12.47
N LYS A 152 -20.93 13.81 11.27
CA LYS A 152 -21.63 14.09 10.01
C LYS A 152 -22.27 12.82 9.43
N PRO A 153 -23.38 12.32 10.00
CA PRO A 153 -24.01 11.06 9.56
C PRO A 153 -24.59 11.10 8.14
N LYS A 154 -24.72 12.30 7.55
CA LYS A 154 -25.21 12.52 6.17
C LYS A 154 -24.09 12.90 5.19
N THR A 155 -22.84 12.56 5.51
CA THR A 155 -21.69 12.74 4.62
C THR A 155 -21.98 12.14 3.25
N LYS A 156 -21.69 12.90 2.18
CA LYS A 156 -21.83 12.45 0.80
C LYS A 156 -20.48 12.09 0.20
N LEU A 157 -20.48 11.31 -0.88
CA LEU A 157 -19.23 10.92 -1.55
C LEU A 157 -18.42 12.14 -2.03
N LYS A 158 -19.10 13.19 -2.50
CA LYS A 158 -18.42 14.44 -2.90
C LYS A 158 -17.64 15.08 -1.75
N ASP A 159 -18.15 14.99 -0.52
CA ASP A 159 -17.53 15.61 0.65
C ASP A 159 -16.23 14.87 1.00
N ILE A 160 -16.18 13.54 0.77
CA ILE A 160 -14.95 12.74 0.89
C ILE A 160 -13.92 13.15 -0.17
N ILE A 161 -14.35 13.34 -1.43
CA ILE A 161 -13.46 13.79 -2.51
C ILE A 161 -12.88 15.18 -2.18
N GLU A 162 -13.71 16.10 -1.69
CA GLU A 162 -13.30 17.44 -1.25
C GLU A 162 -12.30 17.36 -0.08
N GLU A 163 -12.56 16.50 0.92
CA GLU A 163 -11.65 16.30 2.05
C GLU A 163 -10.30 15.76 1.57
N LEU A 164 -10.26 14.67 0.80
CA LEU A 164 -9.01 14.12 0.26
C LEU A 164 -8.23 15.17 -0.54
N ASN A 165 -8.90 15.93 -1.40
CA ASN A 165 -8.26 16.98 -2.20
C ASN A 165 -7.78 18.21 -1.42
N SER A 166 -8.16 18.32 -0.14
CA SER A 166 -7.60 19.36 0.74
C SER A 166 -6.22 19.00 1.29
N TRP A 167 -5.77 17.74 1.15
CA TRP A 167 -4.53 17.24 1.75
C TRP A 167 -3.36 17.48 0.82
N GLU A 168 -2.20 17.80 1.39
CA GLU A 168 -0.97 18.01 0.62
C GLU A 168 -0.59 16.82 -0.26
N TYR A 169 -0.90 15.60 0.20
CA TYR A 169 -0.64 14.37 -0.54
C TYR A 169 -1.41 14.28 -1.86
N TYR A 170 -2.65 14.79 -1.93
CA TYR A 170 -3.50 14.67 -3.12
C TYR A 170 -3.62 16.00 -3.89
N LYS A 171 -3.49 17.14 -3.21
CA LYS A 171 -3.68 18.47 -3.77
C LYS A 171 -2.71 18.74 -4.92
N GLY A 172 -3.27 19.01 -6.09
CA GLY A 172 -2.49 19.39 -7.28
C GLY A 172 -1.66 18.25 -7.90
N LYS A 173 -1.81 17.01 -7.42
CA LYS A 173 -1.14 15.85 -8.03
C LYS A 173 -1.83 15.48 -9.36
N VAL A 174 -1.08 14.85 -10.27
CA VAL A 174 -1.57 14.53 -11.62
C VAL A 174 -2.81 13.65 -11.61
N ALA A 175 -2.80 12.60 -10.78
CA ALA A 175 -3.98 11.77 -10.53
C ALA A 175 -4.74 12.32 -9.31
N GLN A 176 -6.06 12.35 -9.41
CA GLN A 176 -6.95 12.88 -8.38
C GLN A 176 -7.91 11.78 -7.89
N PRO A 177 -8.37 11.85 -6.62
CA PRO A 177 -9.42 11.00 -6.09
C PRO A 177 -10.66 10.99 -6.99
N VAL A 178 -11.25 9.81 -7.18
CA VAL A 178 -12.37 9.64 -8.11
C VAL A 178 -13.37 8.60 -7.62
N ILE A 179 -14.67 8.89 -7.79
CA ILE A 179 -15.74 7.95 -7.53
C ILE A 179 -15.80 6.95 -8.70
N ARG A 180 -15.67 5.66 -8.41
CA ARG A 180 -15.78 4.57 -9.40
C ARG A 180 -17.10 3.83 -9.33
N VAL A 181 -17.73 3.80 -8.15
CA VAL A 181 -19.08 3.28 -7.94
C VAL A 181 -19.81 4.24 -6.99
N GLY A 182 -21.04 4.60 -7.34
CA GLY A 182 -21.83 5.63 -6.68
C GLY A 182 -21.81 6.97 -7.42
N SER A 183 -22.48 7.96 -6.85
CA SER A 183 -22.61 9.32 -7.35
C SER A 183 -22.16 10.35 -6.30
N PRO A 184 -21.72 11.56 -6.70
CA PRO A 184 -21.36 12.63 -5.76
C PRO A 184 -22.45 12.94 -4.71
N SER A 185 -23.72 12.69 -5.03
CA SER A 185 -24.86 12.95 -4.14
C SER A 185 -25.19 11.82 -3.17
N ASP A 186 -24.62 10.62 -3.36
CA ASP A 186 -24.91 9.45 -2.54
C ASP A 186 -24.33 9.59 -1.13
N TYR A 187 -25.00 9.02 -0.15
CA TYR A 187 -24.51 8.99 1.23
C TYR A 187 -23.35 7.99 1.35
N ALA A 188 -22.31 8.38 2.07
CA ALA A 188 -21.11 7.58 2.24
C ALA A 188 -21.32 6.35 3.14
N GLY A 189 -22.19 6.47 4.16
CA GLY A 189 -22.28 5.46 5.22
C GLY A 189 -20.94 5.30 5.97
N LYS A 190 -20.69 4.10 6.51
CA LYS A 190 -19.40 3.79 7.14
C LYS A 190 -18.29 3.73 6.08
N ILE A 191 -17.20 4.44 6.31
CA ILE A 191 -16.05 4.52 5.42
C ILE A 191 -14.98 3.52 5.90
N GLU A 192 -14.48 2.68 5.00
CA GLU A 192 -13.36 1.78 5.27
C GLU A 192 -12.30 1.91 4.20
N LEU A 193 -11.05 1.98 4.64
CA LEU A 193 -9.90 1.99 3.75
C LEU A 193 -9.37 0.59 3.52
N LEU A 194 -9.12 0.27 2.26
CA LEU A 194 -8.50 -0.96 1.80
C LEU A 194 -7.24 -0.58 1.01
N MET A 195 -6.24 -0.09 1.74
CA MET A 195 -4.94 0.35 1.19
C MET A 195 -3.81 -0.60 1.56
N ALA A 196 -3.93 -1.33 2.67
CA ALA A 196 -2.87 -2.14 3.23
C ALA A 196 -3.17 -3.65 3.25
N GLY A 197 -3.54 -4.18 2.09
CA GLY A 197 -3.88 -5.59 1.92
C GLY A 197 -2.84 -6.41 1.15
N GLY A 198 -1.69 -5.82 0.80
CA GLY A 198 -0.81 -6.32 -0.25
C GLY A 198 -1.38 -5.97 -1.64
N THR A 199 -2.62 -6.36 -1.91
CA THR A 199 -3.37 -5.91 -3.10
C THR A 199 -4.87 -5.91 -2.82
N ASN A 200 -5.69 -5.66 -3.84
CA ASN A 200 -7.15 -5.74 -3.71
C ASN A 200 -7.61 -7.16 -3.34
N GLY A 201 -8.62 -7.27 -2.47
CA GLY A 201 -9.21 -8.54 -2.04
C GLY A 201 -10.14 -9.21 -3.07
N GLY A 202 -10.41 -8.56 -4.21
CA GLY A 202 -11.34 -9.06 -5.22
C GLY A 202 -12.81 -8.95 -4.83
N VAL A 203 -13.68 -9.54 -5.67
CA VAL A 203 -15.14 -9.40 -5.59
C VAL A 203 -15.69 -9.82 -4.22
N ASP A 204 -15.28 -10.99 -3.72
CA ASP A 204 -15.86 -11.60 -2.53
C ASP A 204 -15.50 -10.83 -1.24
N VAL A 205 -14.31 -10.24 -1.18
CA VAL A 205 -13.89 -9.38 -0.07
C VAL A 205 -14.71 -8.09 -0.05
N TYR A 206 -14.84 -7.39 -1.19
CA TYR A 206 -15.63 -6.17 -1.28
C TYR A 206 -17.09 -6.41 -0.88
N LYS A 207 -17.72 -7.47 -1.42
CA LYS A 207 -19.09 -7.85 -1.03
C LYS A 207 -19.22 -8.10 0.46
N SER A 208 -18.22 -8.75 1.08
CA SER A 208 -18.23 -9.06 2.51
C SER A 208 -18.24 -7.81 3.38
N TYR A 209 -17.47 -6.78 3.03
CA TYR A 209 -17.50 -5.49 3.73
C TYR A 209 -18.88 -4.81 3.62
N PHE A 210 -19.44 -4.73 2.41
CA PHE A 210 -20.75 -4.09 2.21
C PHE A 210 -21.87 -4.83 2.95
N GLU A 211 -21.87 -6.16 2.94
CA GLU A 211 -22.82 -6.98 3.71
C GLU A 211 -22.65 -6.84 5.23
N ALA A 212 -21.48 -6.41 5.71
CA ALA A 212 -21.23 -6.09 7.11
C ALA A 212 -21.61 -4.64 7.50
N GLY A 213 -22.17 -3.86 6.56
CA GLY A 213 -22.66 -2.51 6.84
C GLY A 213 -21.66 -1.39 6.51
N VAL A 214 -20.55 -1.70 5.81
CA VAL A 214 -19.72 -0.67 5.19
C VAL A 214 -20.50 0.00 4.08
N GLY A 215 -20.48 1.33 4.02
CA GLY A 215 -21.17 2.10 2.96
C GLY A 215 -20.24 2.52 1.83
N THR A 216 -18.97 2.80 2.13
CA THR A 216 -17.98 3.24 1.15
C THR A 216 -16.64 2.58 1.42
N ILE A 217 -16.08 1.96 0.39
CA ILE A 217 -14.69 1.52 0.38
C ILE A 217 -13.84 2.58 -0.33
N ILE A 218 -12.73 2.97 0.30
CA ILE A 218 -11.68 3.78 -0.33
C ILE A 218 -10.46 2.89 -0.55
N ALA A 219 -10.02 2.76 -1.81
CA ALA A 219 -8.88 1.94 -2.18
C ALA A 219 -7.97 2.67 -3.18
N MET A 220 -6.81 2.11 -3.48
CA MET A 220 -5.86 2.71 -4.43
C MET A 220 -6.14 2.36 -5.90
N HIS A 221 -6.80 1.22 -6.11
CA HIS A 221 -7.22 0.74 -7.40
C HIS A 221 -8.41 -0.21 -7.25
N VAL A 222 -9.20 -0.36 -8.31
CA VAL A 222 -10.29 -1.34 -8.37
C VAL A 222 -10.29 -2.01 -9.74
N PRO A 223 -10.16 -3.35 -9.81
CA PRO A 223 -10.34 -4.10 -11.05
C PRO A 223 -11.77 -3.98 -11.61
N GLU A 224 -11.93 -4.09 -12.93
CA GLU A 224 -13.24 -3.89 -13.58
C GLU A 224 -14.29 -4.93 -13.15
N ASP A 225 -13.90 -6.17 -12.86
CA ASP A 225 -14.80 -7.21 -12.35
C ASP A 225 -15.32 -6.86 -10.94
N VAL A 226 -14.45 -6.34 -10.06
CA VAL A 226 -14.84 -5.85 -8.73
C VAL A 226 -15.80 -4.67 -8.86
N LYS A 227 -15.46 -3.70 -9.69
CA LYS A 227 -16.32 -2.52 -9.95
C LYS A 227 -17.72 -2.94 -10.42
N LYS A 228 -17.80 -3.82 -11.42
CA LYS A 228 -19.10 -4.33 -11.93
C LYS A 228 -19.88 -5.07 -10.85
N ALA A 229 -19.24 -5.96 -10.11
CA ALA A 229 -19.90 -6.74 -9.08
C ALA A 229 -20.49 -5.86 -7.96
N VAL A 230 -19.82 -4.76 -7.61
CA VAL A 230 -20.32 -3.81 -6.59
C VAL A 230 -21.45 -2.95 -7.14
N GLN A 231 -21.39 -2.52 -8.41
CA GLN A 231 -22.50 -1.85 -9.10
C GLN A 231 -23.75 -2.73 -9.16
N GLU A 232 -23.59 -4.01 -9.51
CA GLU A 232 -24.69 -4.99 -9.58
C GLU A 232 -25.28 -5.30 -8.20
N GLN A 233 -24.42 -5.37 -7.16
CA GLN A 233 -24.87 -5.58 -5.79
C GLN A 233 -25.70 -4.39 -5.28
N ASN A 234 -25.38 -3.17 -5.73
CA ASN A 234 -26.11 -1.94 -5.42
C ASN A 234 -26.28 -1.67 -3.91
N ILE A 235 -25.27 -2.00 -3.10
CA ILE A 235 -25.26 -1.76 -1.65
C ILE A 235 -24.33 -0.59 -1.28
N GLY A 236 -23.14 -0.53 -1.88
CA GLY A 236 -22.10 0.40 -1.44
C GLY A 236 -21.32 1.04 -2.57
N ASN A 237 -20.42 1.93 -2.16
CA ASN A 237 -19.70 2.84 -3.03
C ASN A 237 -18.21 2.51 -3.06
N ILE A 238 -17.53 2.95 -4.12
CA ILE A 238 -16.08 2.84 -4.26
C ILE A 238 -15.51 4.18 -4.66
N ILE A 239 -14.60 4.70 -3.83
CA ILE A 239 -13.72 5.81 -4.16
C ILE A 239 -12.32 5.26 -4.38
N ILE A 240 -11.66 5.73 -5.44
CA ILE A 240 -10.26 5.48 -5.68
C ILE A 240 -9.46 6.71 -5.30
N ALA A 241 -8.70 6.61 -4.22
CA ALA A 241 -7.58 7.51 -3.97
C ALA A 241 -6.44 7.11 -4.91
N PRO A 242 -5.78 8.05 -5.59
CA PRO A 242 -4.79 7.71 -6.60
C PRO A 242 -3.59 6.97 -6.00
N HIS A 243 -3.14 5.90 -6.68
CA HIS A 243 -2.11 4.97 -6.20
C HIS A 243 -0.82 5.66 -5.75
N MET A 244 -0.10 6.34 -6.67
CA MET A 244 1.19 6.95 -6.36
C MET A 244 1.14 7.97 -5.22
N PRO A 245 0.18 8.92 -5.19
CA PRO A 245 0.01 9.79 -4.02
C PRO A 245 -0.30 9.06 -2.71
N SER A 246 -1.05 7.96 -2.77
CA SER A 246 -1.43 7.19 -1.57
C SER A 246 -0.25 6.43 -0.99
N ASP A 247 0.51 5.69 -1.82
CA ASP A 247 1.73 4.97 -1.37
C ASP A 247 2.78 5.95 -0.79
N SER A 248 2.84 7.15 -1.37
CA SER A 248 3.78 8.19 -0.93
C SER A 248 3.57 8.58 0.53
N ILE A 249 2.36 8.49 1.10
CA ILE A 249 2.07 8.96 2.46
C ILE A 249 2.96 8.24 3.48
N GLY A 250 2.85 6.92 3.56
CA GLY A 250 3.63 6.10 4.48
C GLY A 250 5.13 6.08 4.16
N LEU A 251 5.48 6.08 2.86
CA LEU A 251 6.88 6.17 2.44
C LEU A 251 7.52 7.49 2.88
N LEU A 252 6.81 8.62 2.79
CA LEU A 252 7.32 9.91 3.23
C LEU A 252 7.53 9.97 4.74
N GLU A 253 6.66 9.35 5.55
CA GLU A 253 6.89 9.24 7.00
C GLU A 253 8.17 8.44 7.32
N ILE A 254 8.39 7.34 6.60
CA ILE A 254 9.60 6.51 6.75
C ILE A 254 10.85 7.30 6.33
N THR A 255 10.84 7.92 5.16
CA THR A 255 11.99 8.71 4.67
C THR A 255 12.28 9.90 5.58
N ASN A 256 11.26 10.57 6.11
CA ASN A 256 11.42 11.65 7.08
C ASN A 256 12.06 11.17 8.39
N ALA A 257 11.76 9.95 8.85
CA ALA A 257 12.43 9.36 10.00
C ALA A 257 13.92 9.07 9.71
N TRP A 258 14.24 8.52 8.55
CA TRP A 258 15.65 8.30 8.16
C TRP A 258 16.43 9.60 7.99
N ARG A 259 15.80 10.65 7.42
CA ARG A 259 16.39 11.99 7.31
C ARG A 259 16.71 12.58 8.68
N LYS A 260 15.83 12.42 9.67
CA LYS A 260 16.07 12.84 11.07
C LYS A 260 17.25 12.12 11.73
N GLU A 261 17.56 10.89 11.29
CA GLU A 261 18.72 10.12 11.74
C GLU A 261 19.99 10.42 10.92
N GLY A 262 19.95 11.40 10.00
CA GLY A 262 21.11 11.89 9.25
C GLY A 262 21.40 11.15 7.94
N VAL A 263 20.46 10.35 7.44
CA VAL A 263 20.58 9.74 6.10
C VAL A 263 20.04 10.69 5.04
N GLU A 264 20.83 10.92 3.99
CA GLU A 264 20.38 11.62 2.79
C GLU A 264 19.46 10.69 1.99
N VAL A 265 18.21 11.11 1.76
CA VAL A 265 17.21 10.29 1.06
C VAL A 265 16.66 11.05 -0.14
N THR A 266 16.80 10.44 -1.32
CA THR A 266 16.23 10.93 -2.57
C THR A 266 15.05 10.06 -2.98
N CYS A 267 13.89 10.68 -3.19
CA CYS A 267 12.67 10.05 -3.66
C CYS A 267 12.60 10.08 -5.18
N MET A 268 12.16 8.98 -5.80
CA MET A 268 11.90 8.88 -7.24
C MET A 268 10.85 7.80 -7.55
N SER A 269 10.65 7.47 -8.83
CA SER A 269 9.75 6.41 -9.32
C SER A 269 8.39 6.37 -8.59
N GLY A 270 7.65 7.47 -8.67
CA GLY A 270 6.27 7.52 -8.15
C GLY A 270 6.11 8.03 -6.73
N ILE A 271 7.17 8.16 -5.92
CA ILE A 271 7.07 8.89 -4.65
C ILE A 271 6.91 10.38 -4.96
N VAL A 272 5.73 10.93 -4.65
CA VAL A 272 5.37 12.31 -4.94
C VAL A 272 5.43 13.16 -3.68
N GLU A 273 6.50 13.93 -3.55
CA GLU A 273 6.62 15.03 -2.58
C GLU A 273 5.67 16.18 -2.95
#